data_AF-A0A812M6V1-F1
#
_entry.id   AF-A0A812M6V1-F1
#
_cell.length_a   1.000
_cell.length_b   1.000
_cell.length_c   1.000
_cell.angle_alpha   90.00
_cell.angle_beta   90.00
_cell.angle_gamma   90.00
#
_symmetry.space_group_name_H-M   'P 1'
#
loop_
_entity.id
_entity.type
_entity.pdbx_description
1 polymer ?
#
loop_
_entity_poly.entity_id
_entity_poly.type
_entity_poly.pdbx_seq_one_letter_code
_entity_poly.pdbx_strand_id
1 'polypeptide(L)'
;MAAGSAEERSLTEGAPRIKFACHPSTEDAEQKLGPLFSEFRSLCDALSGAAIMLEDIGAAPVLPDGFVAGNCSALLQGAAEEMLLVTRSGKDAGVRPSESDFVAVQSFDWNEWSCCFCPAKMGARPTSDTPLHWACIMKAAETFNWPERPLVALHGHALAEKEGLEKAKALKLPISHEETLFSTPEDVDALMELFKAFPYPENKVFIRKGHGFLILSSSVAAAVEEAALLKRKASRLERPVLDRIVNSNGFEASSMASIILCMFFLGADAACFPNCGVGMKDFYEVMNNVFVFLFLAEWILRVLKDGKAYFIPLKAEHVFDTLIVWVCGVLLGWVIPLTQDVQRSPITQSLNVLRSMRTLRFFNFLKTFESFKMLLAGILGTATTLAACVALLAMVDLLFGILAIELIGNFEAWGNAPRGPWPFVTSSYQLSVQRVQ
;
A
#
# COMPACT_ATOMS: atom_id res chain seq x y z
N MET A 1 1.20 -17.46 -31.30
CA MET A 1 1.25 -18.46 -30.22
C MET A 1 2.47 -18.16 -29.39
N ALA A 2 2.31 -17.78 -28.13
CA ALA A 2 3.44 -17.48 -27.26
C ALA A 2 4.17 -18.79 -26.96
N ALA A 3 5.44 -18.90 -27.34
CA ALA A 3 6.29 -19.98 -26.85
C ALA A 3 6.32 -19.92 -25.32
N GLY A 4 5.91 -21.00 -24.66
CA GLY A 4 5.96 -21.17 -23.22
C GLY A 4 7.37 -21.14 -22.65
N SER A 5 7.50 -21.15 -21.32
CA SER A 5 8.81 -21.12 -20.67
C SER A 5 9.67 -22.32 -21.08
N ALA A 6 10.99 -22.25 -20.90
CA ALA A 6 11.84 -23.43 -21.13
C ALA A 6 11.41 -24.64 -20.28
N GLU A 7 10.94 -24.39 -19.05
CA GLU A 7 10.38 -25.41 -18.18
C GLU A 7 9.12 -26.04 -18.76
N GLU A 8 8.21 -25.21 -19.26
CA GLU A 8 6.97 -25.62 -19.91
C GLU A 8 7.23 -26.56 -21.10
N ARG A 9 8.24 -26.24 -21.92
CA ARG A 9 8.66 -27.07 -23.05
C ARG A 9 9.16 -28.43 -22.59
N SER A 10 10.03 -28.47 -21.58
CA SER A 10 10.61 -29.73 -21.10
C SER A 10 9.61 -30.64 -20.39
N LEU A 11 8.64 -30.06 -19.67
CA LEU A 11 7.53 -30.83 -19.10
C LEU A 11 6.62 -31.41 -20.20
N THR A 12 6.39 -30.65 -21.27
CA THR A 12 5.66 -31.14 -22.46
C THR A 12 6.39 -32.30 -23.15
N GLU A 13 7.72 -32.31 -23.09
CA GLU A 13 8.58 -33.39 -23.61
C GLU A 13 8.72 -34.59 -22.65
N GLY A 14 8.08 -34.55 -21.48
CA GLY A 14 8.06 -35.67 -20.52
C GLY A 14 9.30 -35.79 -19.63
N ALA A 15 10.12 -34.73 -19.53
CA ALA A 15 11.26 -34.73 -18.63
C ALA A 15 10.82 -34.73 -17.15
N PRO A 16 11.62 -35.33 -16.23
CA PRO A 16 11.32 -35.27 -14.81
C PRO A 16 11.44 -33.83 -14.30
N ARG A 17 10.51 -33.43 -13.42
CA ARG A 17 10.51 -32.11 -12.77
C ARG A 17 11.74 -31.91 -11.88
N ILE A 18 12.08 -32.92 -11.10
CA ILE A 18 13.24 -32.92 -10.20
C ILE A 18 14.44 -33.53 -10.92
N LYS A 19 15.54 -32.77 -11.01
CA LYS A 19 16.77 -33.15 -11.73
C LYS A 19 17.97 -33.43 -10.80
N PHE A 20 17.71 -33.60 -9.51
CA PHE A 20 18.69 -33.94 -8.48
C PHE A 20 18.22 -35.16 -7.69
N ALA A 21 19.12 -35.89 -7.04
CA ALA A 21 18.75 -37.05 -6.24
C ALA A 21 18.16 -36.63 -4.88
N CYS A 22 17.06 -37.26 -4.47
CA CYS A 22 16.39 -36.95 -3.21
C CYS A 22 16.50 -38.14 -2.26
N HIS A 23 17.13 -37.93 -1.11
CA HIS A 23 17.29 -38.93 -0.06
C HIS A 23 16.40 -38.56 1.14
N PRO A 24 15.21 -39.17 1.28
CA PRO A 24 14.37 -38.92 2.44
C PRO A 24 15.05 -39.47 3.69
N SER A 25 15.02 -38.69 4.76
CA SER A 25 15.35 -39.15 6.12
C SER A 25 14.39 -40.25 6.54
N THR A 26 14.88 -41.14 7.42
CA THR A 26 14.06 -42.16 8.08
C THR A 26 13.03 -41.57 9.04
N GLU A 27 13.31 -40.36 9.55
CA GLU A 27 12.46 -39.60 10.46
C GLU A 27 11.64 -38.57 9.67
N ASP A 28 10.35 -38.45 9.99
CA ASP A 28 9.53 -37.34 9.48
C ASP A 28 9.94 -35.99 10.10
N ALA A 29 9.36 -34.90 9.59
CA ALA A 29 9.69 -33.56 10.07
C ALA A 29 9.33 -33.35 11.56
N GLU A 30 8.26 -33.95 12.07
CA GLU A 30 7.83 -33.80 13.47
C GLU A 30 8.81 -34.48 14.42
N GLN A 31 9.19 -35.72 14.10
CA GLN A 31 10.16 -36.51 14.85
C GLN A 31 11.53 -35.84 14.85
N LYS A 32 11.97 -35.33 13.69
CA LYS A 32 13.29 -34.72 13.56
C LYS A 32 13.40 -33.38 14.26
N LEU A 33 12.38 -32.53 14.12
CA LEU A 33 12.42 -31.15 14.62
C LEU A 33 12.03 -31.04 16.10
N GLY A 34 11.24 -31.99 16.62
CA GLY A 34 10.82 -32.01 18.02
C GLY A 34 10.21 -30.66 18.44
N PRO A 35 10.80 -29.93 19.41
CA PRO A 35 10.29 -28.62 19.85
C PRO A 35 10.18 -27.56 18.74
N LEU A 36 11.06 -27.60 17.74
CA LEU A 36 11.10 -26.63 16.62
C LEU A 36 9.99 -26.87 15.60
N PHE A 37 9.24 -27.95 15.73
CA PHE A 37 8.10 -28.23 14.87
C PHE A 37 6.99 -27.17 14.99
N SER A 38 6.95 -26.43 16.11
CA SER A 38 6.06 -25.26 16.26
C SER A 38 6.46 -24.09 15.36
N GLU A 39 7.76 -23.80 15.26
CA GLU A 39 8.31 -22.78 14.36
C GLU A 39 8.15 -23.18 12.90
N PHE A 40 8.39 -24.46 12.58
CA PHE A 40 8.12 -25.04 11.27
C PHE A 40 6.68 -24.79 10.82
N ARG A 41 5.69 -25.05 11.68
CA ARG A 41 4.26 -24.79 11.37
C ARG A 41 3.95 -23.31 11.15
N SER A 42 4.55 -22.44 11.95
CA SER A 42 4.40 -20.98 11.79
C SER A 42 4.95 -20.50 10.44
N LEU A 43 6.14 -20.98 10.05
CA LEU A 43 6.73 -20.67 8.76
C LEU A 43 5.93 -21.25 7.60
N CYS A 44 5.42 -22.49 7.72
CA CYS A 44 4.53 -23.09 6.72
C CYS A 44 3.31 -22.21 6.47
N ASP A 45 2.65 -21.71 7.51
CA ASP A 45 1.47 -20.85 7.35
C ASP A 45 1.80 -19.53 6.64
N ALA A 46 2.89 -18.88 7.06
CA ALA A 46 3.36 -17.64 6.44
C ALA A 46 3.74 -17.83 4.96
N LEU A 47 4.51 -18.88 4.65
CA LEU A 47 4.92 -19.22 3.29
C LEU A 47 3.73 -19.63 2.42
N SER A 48 2.72 -20.28 2.98
CA SER A 48 1.48 -20.62 2.28
C SER A 48 0.72 -19.37 1.85
N GLY A 49 0.67 -18.35 2.73
CA GLY A 49 0.14 -17.03 2.38
C GLY A 49 0.94 -16.35 1.26
N ALA A 50 2.27 -16.42 1.32
CA ALA A 50 3.14 -15.87 0.28
C ALA A 50 2.95 -16.57 -1.08
N ALA A 51 2.84 -17.91 -1.08
CA ALA A 51 2.65 -18.70 -2.30
C ALA A 51 1.32 -18.38 -3.00
N ILE A 52 0.23 -18.20 -2.24
CA ILE A 52 -1.07 -17.77 -2.79
C ILE A 52 -1.00 -16.35 -3.33
N MET A 53 -0.34 -15.44 -2.61
CA MET A 53 -0.16 -14.07 -3.10
C MET A 53 0.61 -14.05 -4.43
N LEU A 54 1.70 -14.83 -4.57
CA LEU A 54 2.44 -14.94 -5.83
C LEU A 54 1.57 -15.43 -6.99
N GLU A 55 0.69 -16.38 -6.72
CA GLU A 55 -0.29 -16.88 -7.69
C GLU A 55 -1.30 -15.77 -8.08
N ASP A 56 -1.91 -15.11 -7.09
CA ASP A 56 -2.90 -14.04 -7.28
C ASP A 56 -2.37 -12.86 -8.10
N ILE A 57 -1.08 -12.51 -7.93
CA ILE A 57 -0.45 -11.44 -8.71
C ILE A 57 0.04 -11.90 -10.10
N GLY A 58 -0.15 -13.18 -10.43
CA GLY A 58 0.32 -13.80 -11.68
C GLY A 58 1.84 -13.95 -11.76
N ALA A 59 2.52 -13.96 -10.62
CA ALA A 59 3.97 -14.21 -10.54
C ALA A 59 4.29 -15.70 -10.60
N ALA A 60 3.36 -16.56 -10.18
CA ALA A 60 3.48 -18.02 -10.23
C ALA A 60 2.38 -18.58 -11.16
N PRO A 61 2.62 -18.68 -12.47
CA PRO A 61 1.63 -19.19 -13.42
C PRO A 61 1.36 -20.69 -13.21
N VAL A 62 0.20 -21.13 -13.66
CA VAL A 62 -0.16 -22.55 -13.76
C VAL A 62 0.46 -23.11 -15.05
N LEU A 63 1.24 -24.18 -14.92
CA LEU A 63 1.89 -24.88 -16.02
C LEU A 63 0.91 -25.85 -16.71
N PRO A 64 1.25 -26.39 -17.90
CA PRO A 64 0.38 -27.32 -18.64
C PRO A 64 0.04 -28.62 -17.89
N ASP A 65 0.86 -29.00 -16.91
CA ASP A 65 0.62 -30.14 -16.02
C ASP A 65 -0.45 -29.85 -14.94
N GLY A 66 -0.96 -28.61 -14.87
CA GLY A 66 -1.96 -28.16 -13.92
C GLY A 66 -1.36 -27.65 -12.60
N PHE A 67 -0.04 -27.67 -12.44
CA PHE A 67 0.63 -27.24 -11.23
C PHE A 67 1.19 -25.82 -11.31
N VAL A 68 1.31 -25.17 -10.17
CA VAL A 68 1.86 -23.81 -10.04
C VAL A 68 3.39 -23.87 -10.14
N ALA A 69 3.97 -22.97 -10.94
CA ALA A 69 5.42 -22.90 -11.17
C ALA A 69 6.18 -22.27 -9.97
N GLY A 70 5.56 -21.39 -9.19
CA GLY A 70 6.23 -20.67 -8.11
C GLY A 70 6.44 -21.49 -6.82
N ASN A 71 7.58 -21.24 -6.18
CA ASN A 71 8.02 -21.92 -4.96
C ASN A 71 8.47 -20.92 -3.90
N CYS A 72 8.49 -21.35 -2.65
CA CYS A 72 8.99 -20.52 -1.56
C CYS A 72 9.79 -21.34 -0.56
N SER A 73 10.77 -20.67 0.06
CA SER A 73 11.63 -21.28 1.06
C SER A 73 11.92 -20.32 2.20
N ALA A 74 12.16 -20.88 3.39
CA ALA A 74 12.62 -20.14 4.55
C ALA A 74 13.67 -20.95 5.34
N LEU A 75 14.60 -20.27 5.97
CA LEU A 75 15.54 -20.87 6.92
C LEU A 75 14.80 -21.18 8.22
N LEU A 76 14.86 -22.43 8.66
CA LEU A 76 14.42 -22.84 9.98
C LEU A 76 15.61 -22.70 10.94
N GLN A 77 15.52 -21.72 11.84
CA GLN A 77 16.57 -21.43 12.82
C GLN A 77 16.36 -22.26 14.10
N GLY A 78 17.40 -22.36 14.94
CA GLY A 78 17.30 -22.99 16.26
C GLY A 78 17.48 -24.51 16.31
N ALA A 79 17.54 -25.20 15.16
CA ALA A 79 17.95 -26.60 15.09
C ALA A 79 19.46 -26.73 15.32
N ALA A 80 19.90 -27.92 15.79
CA ALA A 80 21.33 -28.22 15.93
C ALA A 80 22.08 -28.05 14.60
N GLU A 81 21.38 -28.31 13.50
CA GLU A 81 21.79 -28.03 12.13
C GLU A 81 20.68 -27.21 11.47
N GLU A 82 21.03 -26.07 10.88
CA GLU A 82 20.07 -25.23 10.16
C GLU A 82 19.42 -26.02 9.02
N MET A 83 18.10 -25.93 8.89
CA MET A 83 17.36 -26.62 7.83
C MET A 83 16.65 -25.62 6.94
N LEU A 84 16.52 -25.95 5.67
CA LEU A 84 15.80 -25.14 4.70
C LEU A 84 14.39 -25.71 4.50
N LEU A 85 13.37 -24.96 4.94
CA LEU A 85 11.99 -25.25 4.64
C LEU A 85 11.71 -24.89 3.18
N VAL A 86 11.19 -25.82 2.38
CA VAL A 86 10.79 -25.57 0.98
C VAL A 86 9.40 -26.13 0.69
N THR A 87 8.69 -25.49 -0.24
CA THR A 87 7.45 -26.05 -0.78
C THR A 87 7.70 -27.34 -1.56
N ARG A 88 6.71 -28.23 -1.57
CA ARG A 88 6.73 -29.44 -2.39
C ARG A 88 6.68 -29.08 -3.88
N SER A 89 7.24 -29.96 -4.71
CA SER A 89 7.02 -29.87 -6.15
C SER A 89 5.57 -30.21 -6.50
N GLY A 90 4.97 -29.51 -7.47
CA GLY A 90 3.61 -29.80 -7.96
C GLY A 90 2.50 -29.34 -7.00
N LYS A 91 2.41 -28.03 -6.75
CA LYS A 91 1.30 -27.41 -6.00
C LYS A 91 0.09 -27.24 -6.91
N ASP A 92 -1.09 -27.66 -6.46
CA ASP A 92 -2.35 -27.44 -7.17
C ASP A 92 -2.70 -25.94 -7.24
N ALA A 93 -3.18 -25.49 -8.40
CA ALA A 93 -3.64 -24.12 -8.58
C ALA A 93 -4.85 -23.79 -7.70
N GLY A 94 -4.86 -22.60 -7.11
CA GLY A 94 -5.93 -22.07 -6.27
C GLY A 94 -6.02 -22.70 -4.87
N VAL A 95 -5.15 -23.65 -4.55
CA VAL A 95 -5.15 -24.34 -3.26
C VAL A 95 -4.07 -23.76 -2.35
N ARG A 96 -4.45 -23.24 -1.18
CA ARG A 96 -3.47 -22.79 -0.18
C ARG A 96 -2.65 -24.00 0.29
N PRO A 97 -1.32 -23.96 0.21
CA PRO A 97 -0.49 -25.05 0.72
C PRO A 97 -0.81 -25.30 2.20
N SER A 98 -0.87 -26.57 2.56
CA SER A 98 -0.95 -27.05 3.92
C SER A 98 0.44 -27.41 4.42
N GLU A 99 0.58 -27.69 5.71
CA GLU A 99 1.82 -28.21 6.31
C GLU A 99 2.37 -29.45 5.56
N SER A 100 1.48 -30.32 5.07
CA SER A 100 1.86 -31.52 4.31
C SER A 100 2.49 -31.24 2.95
N ASP A 101 2.43 -29.98 2.50
CA ASP A 101 2.99 -29.50 1.25
C ASP A 101 4.38 -28.89 1.41
N PHE A 102 5.02 -29.09 2.57
CA PHE A 102 6.37 -28.62 2.84
C PHE A 102 7.30 -29.78 3.22
N VAL A 103 8.60 -29.56 2.95
CA VAL A 103 9.67 -30.45 3.40
C VAL A 103 10.80 -29.64 4.01
N ALA A 104 11.47 -30.20 5.02
CA ALA A 104 12.66 -29.62 5.63
C ALA A 104 13.92 -30.26 5.03
N VAL A 105 14.66 -29.51 4.22
CA VAL A 105 15.92 -29.95 3.61
C VAL A 105 17.05 -29.76 4.63
N GLN A 106 17.77 -30.83 4.93
CA GLN A 106 18.84 -30.87 5.94
C GLN A 106 20.20 -30.53 5.34
N SER A 107 20.45 -31.01 4.13
CA SER A 107 21.72 -30.78 3.44
C SER A 107 21.55 -30.90 1.93
N PHE A 108 22.45 -30.26 1.20
CA PHE A 108 22.58 -30.37 -0.25
C PHE A 108 24.04 -30.69 -0.60
N ASP A 109 24.29 -31.84 -1.24
CA ASP A 109 25.59 -32.24 -1.74
C ASP A 109 25.77 -31.74 -3.18
N TRP A 110 26.71 -30.82 -3.37
CA TRP A 110 27.01 -30.20 -4.66
C TRP A 110 27.75 -31.13 -5.62
N ASN A 111 28.47 -32.14 -5.12
CA ASN A 111 29.22 -33.07 -5.94
C ASN A 111 28.32 -34.20 -6.46
N GLU A 112 27.46 -34.72 -5.60
CA GLU A 112 26.47 -35.75 -5.98
C GLU A 112 25.21 -35.17 -6.63
N TRP A 113 25.04 -33.84 -6.54
CA TRP A 113 23.81 -33.15 -6.93
C TRP A 113 22.59 -33.80 -6.28
N SER A 114 22.62 -33.87 -4.95
CA SER A 114 21.65 -34.61 -4.14
C SER A 114 21.27 -33.83 -2.88
N CYS A 115 20.10 -34.12 -2.30
CA CYS A 115 19.70 -33.54 -1.02
C CYS A 115 19.18 -34.59 -0.03
N CYS A 116 19.43 -34.35 1.25
CA CYS A 116 18.79 -35.05 2.35
C CYS A 116 17.66 -34.19 2.93
N PHE A 117 16.48 -34.78 3.16
CA PHE A 117 15.32 -34.02 3.63
C PHE A 117 14.37 -34.83 4.52
N CYS A 118 13.65 -34.14 5.39
CA CYS A 118 12.56 -34.67 6.20
C CYS A 118 11.21 -34.22 5.62
N PRO A 119 10.38 -35.13 5.10
CA PRO A 119 9.06 -34.76 4.63
C PRO A 119 8.10 -34.52 5.80
N ALA A 120 7.21 -33.53 5.69
CA ALA A 120 6.09 -33.38 6.64
C ALA A 120 5.04 -34.50 6.46
N LYS A 121 4.90 -34.99 5.23
CA LYS A 121 4.04 -36.12 4.88
C LYS A 121 4.81 -37.11 4.02
N MET A 122 4.77 -38.39 4.39
CA MET A 122 5.40 -39.46 3.62
C MET A 122 5.03 -39.39 2.13
N GLY A 123 6.05 -39.39 1.28
CA GLY A 123 5.92 -39.25 -0.18
C GLY A 123 6.03 -37.82 -0.71
N ALA A 124 5.96 -36.79 0.14
CA ALA A 124 6.28 -35.42 -0.27
C ALA A 124 7.74 -35.33 -0.71
N ARG A 125 7.99 -34.57 -1.78
CA ARG A 125 9.34 -34.31 -2.30
C ARG A 125 9.59 -32.81 -2.35
N PRO A 126 10.84 -32.37 -2.15
CA PRO A 126 11.21 -30.97 -2.33
C PRO A 126 10.89 -30.47 -3.75
N THR A 127 10.75 -29.15 -3.89
CA THR A 127 10.68 -28.51 -5.21
C THR A 127 11.93 -28.79 -6.05
N SER A 128 11.78 -28.79 -7.37
CA SER A 128 12.89 -28.81 -8.33
C SER A 128 13.88 -27.65 -8.13
N ASP A 129 13.44 -26.55 -7.50
CA ASP A 129 14.28 -25.36 -7.25
C ASP A 129 15.05 -25.39 -5.94
N THR A 130 15.03 -26.51 -5.21
CA THR A 130 15.78 -26.66 -3.96
C THR A 130 17.26 -26.31 -4.08
N PRO A 131 18.01 -26.69 -5.14
CA PRO A 131 19.41 -26.28 -5.28
C PRO A 131 19.58 -24.75 -5.28
N LEU A 132 18.64 -24.03 -5.92
CA LEU A 132 18.67 -22.57 -5.98
C LEU A 132 18.30 -21.94 -4.64
N HIS A 133 17.24 -22.42 -4.00
CA HIS A 133 16.85 -21.93 -2.67
C HIS A 133 17.98 -22.15 -1.65
N TRP A 134 18.65 -23.29 -1.73
CA TRP A 134 19.84 -23.58 -0.93
C TRP A 134 21.00 -22.64 -1.26
N ALA A 135 21.26 -22.39 -2.55
CA ALA A 135 22.28 -21.43 -2.97
C ALA A 135 21.99 -20.02 -2.44
N CYS A 136 20.74 -19.56 -2.51
CA CYS A 136 20.31 -18.23 -2.07
C CYS A 136 20.51 -18.00 -0.56
N ILE A 137 20.08 -18.96 0.26
CA ILE A 137 19.97 -18.78 1.72
C ILE A 137 21.21 -19.31 2.45
N MET A 138 21.78 -20.43 2.01
CA MET A 138 22.90 -21.09 2.68
C MET A 138 24.23 -20.67 2.07
N LYS A 139 24.41 -20.89 0.75
CA LYS A 139 25.72 -20.79 0.10
C LYS A 139 26.17 -19.36 -0.16
N ALA A 140 25.29 -18.49 -0.67
CA ALA A 140 25.64 -17.14 -1.12
C ALA A 140 26.11 -16.24 0.03
N ALA A 141 25.41 -16.28 1.16
CA ALA A 141 25.76 -15.48 2.33
C ALA A 141 27.17 -15.83 2.87
N GLU A 142 27.50 -17.12 2.93
CA GLU A 142 28.83 -17.61 3.33
C GLU A 142 29.90 -17.27 2.30
N THR A 143 29.63 -17.55 1.02
CA THR A 143 30.61 -17.38 -0.07
C THR A 143 31.01 -15.91 -0.27
N PHE A 144 30.04 -14.99 -0.18
CA PHE A 144 30.24 -13.58 -0.49
C PHE A 144 30.37 -12.69 0.76
N ASN A 145 30.31 -13.27 1.97
CA ASN A 145 30.34 -12.53 3.23
C ASN A 145 29.37 -11.35 3.26
N TRP A 146 28.12 -11.58 2.86
CA TRP A 146 27.10 -10.54 2.86
C TRP A 146 26.89 -9.99 4.28
N PRO A 147 26.66 -8.67 4.43
CA PRO A 147 26.49 -8.06 5.75
C PRO A 147 25.22 -8.57 6.46
N GLU A 148 24.25 -9.04 5.69
CA GLU A 148 23.05 -9.70 6.17
C GLU A 148 22.83 -11.01 5.41
N ARG A 149 22.31 -12.03 6.10
CA ARG A 149 21.90 -13.29 5.49
C ARG A 149 20.41 -13.26 5.19
N PRO A 150 19.97 -13.56 3.96
CA PRO A 150 18.56 -13.71 3.68
C PRO A 150 18.02 -14.96 4.38
N LEU A 151 16.85 -14.84 5.00
CA LEU A 151 16.16 -15.95 5.69
C LEU A 151 15.03 -16.53 4.86
N VAL A 152 14.60 -15.82 3.81
CA VAL A 152 13.48 -16.22 2.95
C VAL A 152 13.84 -15.99 1.49
N ALA A 153 13.46 -16.93 0.63
CA ALA A 153 13.56 -16.81 -0.81
C ALA A 153 12.22 -17.17 -1.46
N LEU A 154 11.65 -16.25 -2.24
CA LEU A 154 10.46 -16.49 -3.05
C LEU A 154 10.84 -16.61 -4.52
N HIS A 155 10.30 -17.61 -5.20
CA HIS A 155 10.50 -17.83 -6.62
C HIS A 155 9.19 -17.70 -7.40
N GLY A 156 9.21 -16.94 -8.49
CA GLY A 156 8.11 -16.85 -9.46
C GLY A 156 8.62 -16.84 -10.89
N HIS A 157 7.79 -17.19 -11.85
CA HIS A 157 8.16 -17.35 -13.27
C HIS A 157 7.76 -16.16 -14.15
N ALA A 158 7.24 -15.09 -13.56
CA ALA A 158 7.05 -13.84 -14.30
C ALA A 158 8.39 -13.15 -14.63
N LEU A 159 8.35 -12.15 -15.52
CA LEU A 159 9.47 -11.25 -15.84
C LEU A 159 10.73 -11.88 -16.49
N ALA A 160 10.73 -13.20 -16.74
CA ALA A 160 11.92 -13.90 -17.20
C ALA A 160 12.11 -13.94 -18.73
N GLU A 161 11.06 -13.65 -19.50
CA GLU A 161 11.05 -13.80 -20.95
C GLU A 161 10.38 -12.62 -21.65
N LYS A 162 10.81 -12.36 -22.90
CA LYS A 162 10.19 -11.40 -23.84
C LYS A 162 9.89 -10.04 -23.17
N GLU A 163 8.62 -9.63 -23.18
CA GLU A 163 8.15 -8.39 -22.56
C GLU A 163 8.46 -8.31 -21.06
N GLY A 164 8.44 -9.45 -20.37
CA GLY A 164 8.82 -9.55 -18.96
C GLY A 164 10.28 -9.14 -18.72
N LEU A 165 11.17 -9.59 -19.60
CA LEU A 165 12.59 -9.26 -19.52
C LEU A 165 12.85 -7.78 -19.82
N GLU A 166 12.12 -7.20 -20.77
CA GLU A 166 12.19 -5.76 -21.05
C GLU A 166 11.64 -4.93 -19.87
N LYS A 167 10.57 -5.41 -19.20
CA LYS A 167 10.08 -4.81 -17.95
C LYS A 167 11.15 -4.88 -16.85
N ALA A 168 11.81 -6.02 -16.67
CA ALA A 168 12.91 -6.18 -15.72
C ALA A 168 14.06 -5.19 -15.97
N LYS A 169 14.49 -5.04 -17.23
CA LYS A 169 15.50 -4.05 -17.64
C LYS A 169 15.05 -2.62 -17.36
N ALA A 170 13.80 -2.28 -17.68
CA ALA A 170 13.23 -0.96 -17.41
C ALA A 170 13.16 -0.65 -15.89
N LEU A 171 12.96 -1.67 -15.07
CA LEU A 171 13.02 -1.58 -13.61
C LEU A 171 14.45 -1.61 -13.04
N LYS A 172 15.49 -1.75 -13.89
CA LYS A 172 16.90 -1.86 -13.52
C LYS A 172 17.15 -3.00 -12.51
N LEU A 173 16.44 -4.11 -12.66
CA LEU A 173 16.66 -5.28 -11.83
C LEU A 173 17.93 -6.02 -12.29
N PRO A 174 18.72 -6.61 -11.37
CA PRO A 174 19.77 -7.57 -11.71
C PRO A 174 19.23 -8.72 -12.57
N ILE A 175 19.90 -9.03 -13.69
CA ILE A 175 19.50 -10.09 -14.62
C ILE A 175 20.70 -11.00 -14.89
N SER A 176 20.51 -12.32 -14.81
CA SER A 176 21.53 -13.29 -15.19
C SER A 176 21.95 -13.09 -16.66
N HIS A 177 23.26 -13.20 -16.92
CA HIS A 177 23.79 -13.13 -18.28
C HIS A 177 23.34 -14.34 -19.12
N GLU A 178 23.39 -15.51 -18.49
CA GLU A 178 23.02 -16.78 -19.09
C GLU A 178 21.55 -17.08 -18.87
N GLU A 179 20.97 -17.81 -19.82
CA GLU A 179 19.62 -18.33 -19.70
C GLU A 179 19.67 -19.56 -18.80
N THR A 180 18.93 -19.50 -17.70
CA THR A 180 18.85 -20.61 -16.75
C THR A 180 17.57 -21.39 -16.96
N LEU A 181 17.57 -22.70 -16.77
CA LEU A 181 16.46 -23.53 -17.23
C LEU A 181 15.84 -24.43 -16.16
N PHE A 182 16.62 -25.18 -15.37
CA PHE A 182 16.10 -26.29 -14.57
C PHE A 182 16.78 -26.55 -13.22
N SER A 183 17.42 -25.53 -12.65
CA SER A 183 18.10 -25.66 -11.37
C SER A 183 19.22 -26.72 -11.47
N THR A 184 20.00 -26.66 -12.56
CA THR A 184 21.21 -27.47 -12.79
C THR A 184 22.44 -26.83 -12.10
N PRO A 185 23.60 -27.52 -12.05
CA PRO A 185 24.84 -26.90 -11.59
C PRO A 185 25.15 -25.57 -12.28
N GLU A 186 25.00 -25.53 -13.60
CA GLU A 186 25.25 -24.35 -14.42
C GLU A 186 24.28 -23.21 -14.07
N ASP A 187 23.01 -23.53 -13.79
CA ASP A 187 22.03 -22.53 -13.36
C ASP A 187 22.38 -21.93 -12.00
N VAL A 188 22.90 -22.74 -11.08
CA VAL A 188 23.37 -22.27 -9.77
C VAL A 188 24.61 -21.40 -9.93
N ASP A 189 25.57 -21.79 -10.79
CA ASP A 189 26.77 -21.00 -11.05
C ASP A 189 26.41 -19.64 -11.67
N ALA A 190 25.50 -19.62 -12.65
CA ALA A 190 24.99 -18.39 -13.23
C ALA A 190 24.29 -17.49 -12.20
N LEU A 191 23.55 -18.08 -11.25
CA LEU A 191 22.92 -17.36 -10.14
C LEU A 191 23.96 -16.81 -9.15
N MET A 192 25.00 -17.57 -8.84
CA MET A 192 26.06 -17.16 -7.93
C MET A 192 26.90 -16.02 -8.53
N GLU A 193 27.19 -16.04 -9.83
CA GLU A 193 27.83 -14.89 -10.49
C GLU A 193 26.94 -13.64 -10.49
N LEU A 194 25.61 -13.82 -10.61
CA LEU A 194 24.67 -12.71 -10.45
C LEU A 194 24.72 -12.12 -9.03
N PHE A 195 24.74 -12.97 -8.00
CA PHE A 195 24.84 -12.56 -6.60
C PHE A 195 26.16 -11.88 -6.25
N LYS A 196 27.25 -12.32 -6.87
CA LYS A 196 28.56 -11.69 -6.74
C LYS A 196 28.58 -10.27 -7.31
N ALA A 197 27.92 -10.06 -8.46
CA ALA A 197 27.83 -8.74 -9.10
C ALA A 197 26.85 -7.80 -8.38
N PHE A 198 25.80 -8.35 -7.76
CA PHE A 198 24.73 -7.60 -7.11
C PHE A 198 24.47 -8.15 -5.71
N PRO A 199 25.21 -7.69 -4.69
CA PRO A 199 25.11 -8.22 -3.34
C PRO A 199 23.76 -7.91 -2.68
N TYR A 200 23.39 -8.76 -1.73
CA TYR A 200 22.32 -8.56 -0.75
C TYR A 200 22.92 -7.92 0.52
N PRO A 201 22.21 -7.00 1.21
CA PRO A 201 20.80 -6.62 1.08
C PRO A 201 20.51 -5.49 0.09
N GLU A 202 21.51 -4.94 -0.59
CA GLU A 202 21.33 -3.83 -1.54
C GLU A 202 20.41 -4.20 -2.70
N ASN A 203 20.49 -5.46 -3.13
CA ASN A 203 19.62 -6.05 -4.15
C ASN A 203 18.83 -7.19 -3.54
N LYS A 204 17.51 -7.12 -3.65
CA LYS A 204 16.58 -8.13 -3.11
C LYS A 204 15.86 -8.92 -4.18
N VAL A 205 15.79 -8.40 -5.40
CA VAL A 205 15.05 -9.01 -6.52
C VAL A 205 16.02 -9.31 -7.63
N PHE A 206 16.08 -10.57 -8.05
CA PHE A 206 17.02 -11.07 -9.05
C PHE A 206 16.25 -11.75 -10.16
N ILE A 207 16.59 -11.46 -11.42
CA ILE A 207 15.94 -12.06 -12.58
C ILE A 207 16.84 -13.14 -13.16
N ARG A 208 16.29 -14.35 -13.23
CA ARG A 208 16.88 -15.50 -13.90
C ARG A 208 16.30 -15.56 -15.30
N LYS A 209 17.09 -15.13 -16.29
CA LYS A 209 16.69 -15.10 -17.69
C LYS A 209 16.21 -16.49 -18.13
N GLY A 210 15.03 -16.59 -18.72
CA GLY A 210 14.42 -17.85 -19.17
C GLY A 210 13.71 -18.69 -18.10
N HIS A 211 13.83 -18.33 -16.81
CA HIS A 211 13.23 -19.12 -15.72
C HIS A 211 12.25 -18.33 -14.87
N GLY A 212 12.68 -17.21 -14.30
CA GLY A 212 11.85 -16.48 -13.33
C GLY A 212 12.56 -15.33 -12.63
N PHE A 213 12.06 -14.98 -11.46
CA PHE A 213 12.69 -14.07 -10.52
C PHE A 213 12.83 -14.72 -9.14
N LEU A 214 13.78 -14.24 -8.37
CA LEU A 214 13.99 -14.58 -6.96
C LEU A 214 13.88 -13.32 -6.11
N ILE A 215 13.18 -13.42 -4.99
CA ILE A 215 13.12 -12.36 -3.98
C ILE A 215 13.75 -12.88 -2.69
N LEU A 216 14.80 -12.20 -2.24
CA LEU A 216 15.51 -12.50 -1.00
C LEU A 216 15.11 -11.50 0.08
N SER A 217 14.86 -11.98 1.30
CA SER A 217 14.49 -11.13 2.42
C SER A 217 14.83 -11.74 3.77
N SER A 218 14.82 -10.90 4.82
CA SER A 218 15.01 -11.32 6.21
C SER A 218 13.75 -11.92 6.85
N SER A 219 12.57 -11.77 6.24
CA SER A 219 11.32 -12.35 6.75
C SER A 219 10.31 -12.58 5.63
N VAL A 220 9.30 -13.44 5.87
CA VAL A 220 8.25 -13.73 4.89
C VAL A 220 7.42 -12.49 4.59
N ALA A 221 7.07 -11.70 5.62
CA ALA A 221 6.32 -10.46 5.46
C ALA A 221 7.06 -9.45 4.56
N ALA A 222 8.36 -9.27 4.78
CA ALA A 222 9.18 -8.39 3.95
C ALA A 222 9.33 -8.92 2.50
N ALA A 223 9.46 -10.23 2.30
CA ALA A 223 9.48 -10.81 0.96
C ALA A 223 8.16 -10.60 0.19
N VAL A 224 7.02 -10.73 0.89
CA VAL A 224 5.68 -10.46 0.34
C VAL A 224 5.52 -8.98 -0.04
N GLU A 225 6.03 -8.06 0.79
CA GLU A 225 6.03 -6.63 0.48
C GLU A 225 6.86 -6.31 -0.78
N GLU A 226 8.05 -6.90 -0.92
CA GLU A 226 8.89 -6.74 -2.10
C GLU A 226 8.23 -7.29 -3.37
N ALA A 227 7.54 -8.44 -3.29
CA ALA A 227 6.75 -8.98 -4.41
C ALA A 227 5.61 -8.04 -4.81
N ALA A 228 4.88 -7.49 -3.84
CA ALA A 228 3.82 -6.51 -4.10
C ALA A 228 4.36 -5.22 -4.73
N LEU A 229 5.52 -4.74 -4.25
CA LEU A 229 6.21 -3.59 -4.81
C LEU A 229 6.66 -3.84 -6.26
N LEU A 230 7.22 -5.02 -6.54
CA LEU A 230 7.61 -5.44 -7.88
C LEU A 230 6.41 -5.43 -8.84
N LYS A 231 5.27 -5.99 -8.43
CA LYS A 231 4.04 -5.97 -9.23
C LYS A 231 3.55 -4.55 -9.51
N ARG A 232 3.56 -3.67 -8.50
CA ARG A 232 3.18 -2.25 -8.66
C ARG A 232 4.10 -1.55 -9.66
N LYS A 233 5.41 -1.71 -9.51
CA LYS A 233 6.42 -1.16 -10.44
C LYS A 233 6.20 -1.67 -11.87
N ALA A 234 5.99 -2.98 -12.05
CA ALA A 234 5.72 -3.57 -13.35
C ALA A 234 4.41 -3.05 -13.99
N SER A 235 3.34 -2.88 -13.19
CA SER A 235 2.06 -2.34 -13.69
C SER A 235 2.15 -0.88 -14.14
N ARG A 236 3.03 -0.08 -13.54
CA ARG A 236 3.28 1.31 -13.97
C ARG A 236 3.90 1.37 -15.36
N LEU A 237 4.75 0.40 -15.69
CA LEU A 237 5.34 0.30 -17.03
C LEU A 237 4.30 -0.02 -18.12
N GLU A 238 3.13 -0.57 -17.77
CA GLU A 238 2.05 -0.86 -18.74
C GLU A 238 1.25 0.40 -19.12
N ARG A 239 1.40 1.51 -18.37
CA ARG A 239 0.69 2.78 -18.63
C ARG A 239 1.66 3.96 -18.81
N PRO A 240 2.66 3.86 -19.70
CA PRO A 240 3.76 4.82 -19.76
C PRO A 240 3.29 6.22 -20.17
N VAL A 241 2.23 6.32 -20.97
CA VAL A 241 1.65 7.60 -21.40
C VAL A 241 0.97 8.31 -20.24
N LEU A 242 0.13 7.59 -19.48
CA LEU A 242 -0.60 8.18 -18.35
C LEU A 242 0.35 8.56 -17.22
N ASP A 243 1.34 7.72 -16.93
CA ASP A 243 2.37 8.02 -15.93
C ASP A 243 3.20 9.24 -16.34
N ARG A 244 3.59 9.34 -17.62
CA ARG A 244 4.31 10.51 -18.16
C ARG A 244 3.48 11.80 -18.07
N ILE A 245 2.18 11.75 -18.35
CA ILE A 245 1.30 12.91 -18.28
C ILE A 245 1.16 13.35 -16.81
N VAL A 246 0.74 12.45 -15.93
CA VAL A 246 0.42 12.79 -14.53
C VAL A 246 1.66 13.18 -13.72
N ASN A 247 2.83 12.61 -14.02
CA ASN A 247 4.09 13.00 -13.36
C ASN A 247 4.79 14.20 -14.03
N SER A 248 4.21 14.78 -15.08
CA SER A 248 4.83 15.93 -15.74
C SER A 248 4.76 17.18 -14.87
N ASN A 249 5.83 17.98 -14.87
CA ASN A 249 5.85 19.30 -14.22
C ASN A 249 4.71 20.20 -14.74
N GLY A 250 4.33 20.03 -16.01
CA GLY A 250 3.22 20.77 -16.61
C GLY A 250 1.87 20.40 -15.99
N PHE A 251 1.62 19.11 -15.74
CA PHE A 251 0.40 18.65 -15.08
C PHE A 251 0.30 19.21 -13.65
N GLU A 252 1.37 19.08 -12.85
CA GLU A 252 1.38 19.62 -11.48
C GLU A 252 1.23 21.15 -11.46
N ALA A 253 1.93 21.86 -12.35
CA ALA A 253 1.78 23.31 -12.48
C ALA A 253 0.35 23.72 -12.89
N SER A 254 -0.28 22.96 -13.78
CA SER A 254 -1.66 23.21 -14.23
C SER A 254 -2.70 22.97 -13.12
N SER A 255 -2.52 21.92 -12.32
CA SER A 255 -3.36 21.66 -11.14
C SER A 255 -3.22 22.80 -10.13
N MET A 256 -1.98 23.18 -9.82
CA MET A 256 -1.70 24.28 -8.89
C MET A 256 -2.31 25.61 -9.37
N ALA A 257 -2.14 25.94 -10.65
CA ALA A 257 -2.73 27.14 -11.25
C ALA A 257 -4.27 27.11 -11.16
N SER A 258 -4.89 25.95 -11.39
CA SER A 258 -6.34 25.76 -11.28
C SER A 258 -6.84 25.97 -9.84
N ILE A 259 -6.09 25.51 -8.83
CA ILE A 259 -6.42 25.75 -7.41
C ILE A 259 -6.34 27.24 -7.08
N ILE A 260 -5.25 27.92 -7.45
CA ILE A 260 -5.07 29.36 -7.19
C ILE A 260 -6.17 30.17 -7.86
N LEU A 261 -6.46 29.86 -9.14
CA LEU A 261 -7.51 30.54 -9.88
C LEU A 261 -8.88 30.29 -9.23
N CYS A 262 -9.20 29.04 -8.86
CA CYS A 262 -10.43 28.71 -8.15
C CYS A 262 -10.58 29.53 -6.85
N MET A 263 -9.48 29.73 -6.09
CA MET A 263 -9.50 30.54 -4.86
C MET A 263 -9.75 32.01 -5.14
N PHE A 264 -9.13 32.55 -6.18
CA PHE A 264 -9.34 33.93 -6.60
C PHE A 264 -10.81 34.18 -6.99
N PHE A 265 -11.39 33.29 -7.80
CA PHE A 265 -12.80 33.38 -8.20
C PHE A 265 -13.76 33.25 -7.01
N LEU A 266 -13.45 32.36 -6.06
CA LEU A 266 -14.26 32.22 -4.85
C LEU A 266 -14.20 33.46 -3.96
N GLY A 267 -13.03 34.09 -3.83
CA GLY A 267 -12.88 35.37 -3.13
C GLY A 267 -13.62 36.51 -3.83
N ALA A 268 -13.56 36.56 -5.15
CA ALA A 268 -14.28 37.56 -5.95
C ALA A 268 -15.81 37.41 -5.84
N ASP A 269 -16.32 36.17 -5.90
CA ASP A 269 -17.75 35.86 -5.68
C ASP A 269 -18.20 36.32 -4.28
N ALA A 270 -17.42 36.00 -3.25
CA ALA A 270 -17.71 36.42 -1.87
C ALA A 270 -17.73 37.95 -1.71
N ALA A 271 -16.81 38.67 -2.36
CA ALA A 271 -16.78 40.13 -2.34
C ALA A 271 -17.93 40.76 -3.14
N CYS A 272 -18.40 40.09 -4.20
CA CYS A 272 -19.48 40.59 -5.06
C CYS A 272 -20.87 40.39 -4.45
N PHE A 273 -21.05 39.42 -3.55
CA PHE A 273 -22.35 38.97 -3.02
C PHE A 273 -23.31 40.07 -2.53
N PRO A 274 -22.87 41.24 -1.98
CA PRO A 274 -23.78 42.31 -1.60
C PRO A 274 -24.44 43.05 -2.78
N ASN A 275 -23.76 43.17 -3.94
CA ASN A 275 -24.15 44.06 -5.05
C ASN A 275 -24.00 43.43 -6.45
N CYS A 276 -23.85 42.12 -6.54
CA CYS A 276 -23.60 41.44 -7.83
C CYS A 276 -24.85 41.47 -8.72
N GLY A 277 -24.72 42.01 -9.94
CA GLY A 277 -25.73 41.89 -10.98
C GLY A 277 -25.95 40.42 -11.40
N VAL A 278 -27.14 40.11 -11.92
CA VAL A 278 -27.56 38.73 -12.26
C VAL A 278 -26.54 38.04 -13.17
N GLY A 279 -26.06 38.71 -14.22
CA GLY A 279 -25.09 38.13 -15.15
C GLY A 279 -23.73 37.79 -14.53
N MET A 280 -23.30 38.49 -13.48
CA MET A 280 -22.05 38.16 -12.78
C MET A 280 -22.20 36.94 -11.88
N LYS A 281 -23.39 36.74 -11.29
CA LYS A 281 -23.70 35.54 -10.48
C LYS A 281 -23.67 34.29 -11.36
N ASP A 282 -24.33 34.33 -12.51
CA ASP A 282 -24.34 33.22 -13.47
C ASP A 282 -22.93 32.90 -13.96
N PHE A 283 -22.10 33.92 -14.20
CA PHE A 283 -20.70 33.73 -14.58
C PHE A 283 -19.88 33.01 -13.50
N TYR A 284 -19.97 33.42 -12.23
CA TYR A 284 -19.26 32.75 -11.13
C TYR A 284 -19.73 31.31 -10.92
N GLU A 285 -21.03 31.04 -11.12
CA GLU A 285 -21.58 29.69 -11.07
C GLU A 285 -21.02 28.80 -12.18
N VAL A 286 -20.98 29.28 -13.43
CA VAL A 286 -20.36 28.56 -14.55
C VAL A 286 -18.88 28.28 -14.29
N MET A 287 -18.13 29.28 -13.83
CA MET A 287 -16.71 29.10 -13.49
C MET A 287 -16.50 28.08 -12.38
N ASN A 288 -17.34 28.08 -11.34
CA ASN A 288 -17.29 27.07 -10.29
C ASN A 288 -17.51 25.65 -10.83
N ASN A 289 -18.43 25.47 -11.78
CA ASN A 289 -18.66 24.18 -12.43
C ASN A 289 -17.46 23.74 -13.27
N VAL A 290 -16.81 24.66 -13.98
CA VAL A 290 -15.56 24.39 -14.71
C VAL A 290 -14.47 23.90 -13.77
N PHE A 291 -14.27 24.56 -12.61
CA PHE A 291 -13.28 24.11 -11.64
C PHE A 291 -13.60 22.74 -11.05
N VAL A 292 -14.87 22.46 -10.70
CA VAL A 292 -15.27 21.13 -10.22
C VAL A 292 -14.96 20.06 -11.26
N PHE A 293 -15.23 20.31 -12.53
CA PHE A 293 -14.89 19.41 -13.63
C PHE A 293 -13.38 19.18 -13.75
N LEU A 294 -12.57 20.25 -13.73
CA LEU A 294 -11.11 20.14 -13.82
C LEU A 294 -10.53 19.29 -12.69
N PHE A 295 -10.98 19.51 -11.44
CA PHE A 295 -10.50 18.74 -10.30
C PHE A 295 -10.98 17.27 -10.33
N LEU A 296 -12.20 17.03 -10.81
CA LEU A 296 -12.67 15.67 -11.01
C LEU A 296 -11.85 14.94 -12.08
N ALA A 297 -11.58 15.60 -13.21
CA ALA A 297 -10.76 15.04 -14.27
C ALA A 297 -9.32 14.76 -13.80
N GLU A 298 -8.71 15.70 -13.06
CA GLU A 298 -7.41 15.51 -12.43
C GLU A 298 -7.39 14.29 -11.50
N TRP A 299 -8.38 14.20 -10.60
CA TRP A 299 -8.51 13.08 -9.66
C TRP A 299 -8.67 11.75 -10.40
N ILE A 300 -9.51 11.70 -11.44
CA ILE A 300 -9.67 10.50 -12.28
C ILE A 300 -8.33 10.11 -12.90
N LEU A 301 -7.57 11.04 -13.45
CA LEU A 301 -6.26 10.74 -14.05
C LEU A 301 -5.28 10.17 -13.01
N ARG A 302 -5.24 10.74 -11.79
CA ARG A 302 -4.40 10.23 -10.69
C ARG A 302 -4.83 8.84 -10.24
N VAL A 303 -6.13 8.58 -10.12
CA VAL A 303 -6.66 7.25 -9.78
C VAL A 303 -6.44 6.24 -10.91
N LEU A 304 -6.58 6.63 -12.17
CA LEU A 304 -6.28 5.75 -13.30
C LEU A 304 -4.79 5.43 -13.40
N LYS A 305 -3.90 6.34 -12.99
CA LYS A 305 -2.46 6.07 -12.94
C LYS A 305 -2.12 4.99 -11.91
N ASP A 306 -2.56 5.18 -10.67
CA ASP A 306 -2.16 4.31 -9.55
C ASP A 306 -3.14 3.15 -9.27
N GLY A 307 -4.35 3.19 -9.83
CA GLY A 307 -5.37 2.16 -9.67
C GLY A 307 -5.74 1.91 -8.20
N LYS A 308 -5.81 0.63 -7.81
CA LYS A 308 -6.07 0.23 -6.41
C LYS A 308 -4.99 0.74 -5.44
N ALA A 309 -3.76 0.96 -5.92
CA ALA A 309 -2.67 1.43 -5.08
C ALA A 309 -2.85 2.90 -4.65
N TYR A 310 -3.72 3.67 -5.32
CA TYR A 310 -4.08 5.02 -4.88
C TYR A 310 -4.74 5.03 -3.49
N PHE A 311 -5.52 3.98 -3.18
CA PHE A 311 -6.25 3.86 -1.92
C PHE A 311 -5.57 2.96 -0.87
N ILE A 312 -4.55 2.17 -1.27
CA ILE A 312 -3.95 1.14 -0.41
C ILE A 312 -2.41 1.26 -0.41
N PRO A 313 -1.79 1.66 0.71
CA PRO A 313 -2.39 1.97 2.02
C PRO A 313 -3.19 3.28 2.02
N LEU A 314 -4.12 3.41 2.98
CA LEU A 314 -4.96 4.61 3.18
C LEU A 314 -4.10 5.80 3.64
N LYS A 315 -3.48 6.49 2.68
CA LYS A 315 -2.75 7.72 3.00
C LYS A 315 -3.73 8.87 3.19
N ALA A 316 -3.57 9.61 4.28
CA ALA A 316 -4.42 10.77 4.59
C ALA A 316 -4.45 11.82 3.46
N GLU A 317 -3.36 11.95 2.70
CA GLU A 317 -3.28 12.85 1.55
C GLU A 317 -4.29 12.50 0.44
N HIS A 318 -4.34 11.23 0.02
CA HIS A 318 -5.22 10.72 -1.03
C HIS A 318 -6.69 10.65 -0.57
N VAL A 319 -6.92 10.29 0.70
CA VAL A 319 -8.26 10.27 1.30
C VAL A 319 -8.85 11.68 1.34
N PHE A 320 -8.08 12.65 1.82
CA PHE A 320 -8.55 14.04 1.91
C PHE A 320 -8.80 14.65 0.54
N ASP A 321 -7.93 14.40 -0.44
CA ASP A 321 -8.15 14.85 -1.82
C ASP A 321 -9.44 14.26 -2.42
N THR A 322 -9.64 12.96 -2.23
CA THR A 322 -10.87 12.26 -2.65
C THR A 322 -12.11 12.85 -1.98
N LEU A 323 -12.07 13.14 -0.67
CA LEU A 323 -13.19 13.75 0.04
C LEU A 323 -13.51 15.15 -0.49
N ILE A 324 -12.50 15.97 -0.77
CA ILE A 324 -12.71 17.31 -1.31
C ILE A 324 -13.35 17.25 -2.70
N VAL A 325 -12.85 16.40 -3.59
CA VAL A 325 -13.36 16.30 -4.96
C VAL A 325 -14.80 15.77 -4.95
N TRP A 326 -15.05 14.66 -4.26
CA TRP A 326 -16.35 14.00 -4.29
C TRP A 326 -17.39 14.66 -3.39
N VAL A 327 -17.05 15.00 -2.14
CA VAL A 327 -18.00 15.61 -1.21
C VAL A 327 -18.18 17.09 -1.55
N CYS A 328 -17.11 17.88 -1.54
CA CYS A 328 -17.23 19.33 -1.71
C CYS A 328 -17.49 19.74 -3.17
N GLY A 329 -16.95 19.00 -4.14
CA GLY A 329 -17.15 19.26 -5.56
C GLY A 329 -18.43 18.63 -6.11
N VAL A 330 -18.42 17.30 -6.26
CA VAL A 330 -19.48 16.58 -6.98
C VAL A 330 -20.80 16.56 -6.21
N LEU A 331 -20.78 16.13 -4.94
CA LEU A 331 -22.00 15.97 -4.15
C LEU A 331 -22.66 17.33 -3.85
N LEU A 332 -21.93 18.25 -3.23
CA LEU A 332 -22.47 19.57 -2.86
C LEU A 332 -22.68 20.52 -4.06
N GLY A 333 -21.87 20.36 -5.11
CA GLY A 333 -21.88 21.23 -6.29
C GLY A 333 -22.81 20.79 -7.41
N TRP A 334 -22.96 19.48 -7.66
CA TRP A 334 -23.78 18.95 -8.77
C TRP A 334 -24.97 18.13 -8.29
N VAL A 335 -24.80 17.21 -7.34
CA VAL A 335 -25.86 16.26 -6.97
C VAL A 335 -26.97 16.93 -6.14
N ILE A 336 -26.60 17.69 -5.11
CA ILE A 336 -27.59 18.35 -4.23
C ILE A 336 -28.43 19.41 -4.97
N PRO A 337 -27.88 20.27 -5.83
CA PRO A 337 -28.70 21.23 -6.59
C PRO A 337 -29.71 20.57 -7.54
N LEU A 338 -29.48 19.32 -7.98
CA LEU A 338 -30.41 18.58 -8.84
C LEU A 338 -31.63 18.04 -8.08
N THR A 339 -31.57 17.92 -6.75
CA THR A 339 -32.72 17.50 -5.93
C THR A 339 -33.57 18.73 -5.58
N GLN A 340 -34.37 19.17 -6.57
CA GLN A 340 -35.14 20.42 -6.56
C GLN A 340 -36.13 20.58 -5.38
N ASP A 341 -36.50 19.51 -4.67
CA ASP A 341 -37.49 19.53 -3.58
C ASP A 341 -36.96 19.97 -2.21
N VAL A 342 -35.63 20.09 -2.02
CA VAL A 342 -35.07 20.32 -0.67
C VAL A 342 -34.98 21.81 -0.31
N GLN A 343 -35.18 22.73 -1.27
CA GLN A 343 -34.93 24.18 -1.14
C GLN A 343 -35.67 24.92 -0.02
N ARG A 344 -36.71 24.33 0.61
CA ARG A 344 -37.45 24.94 1.74
C ARG A 344 -37.18 24.32 3.11
N SER A 345 -36.22 23.41 3.25
CA SER A 345 -35.87 22.82 4.56
C SER A 345 -34.69 23.53 5.24
N PRO A 346 -34.63 23.62 6.59
CA PRO A 346 -33.47 24.17 7.32
C PRO A 346 -32.14 23.45 7.01
N ILE A 347 -32.21 22.26 6.43
CA ILE A 347 -31.06 21.49 5.93
C ILE A 347 -30.32 22.26 4.82
N THR A 348 -31.00 23.06 3.99
CA THR A 348 -30.34 23.81 2.90
C THR A 348 -29.48 24.95 3.38
N GLN A 349 -29.80 25.53 4.54
CA GLN A 349 -28.99 26.57 5.16
C GLN A 349 -27.67 26.00 5.69
N SER A 350 -27.69 24.78 6.26
CA SER A 350 -26.49 24.04 6.63
C SER A 350 -25.68 23.58 5.42
N LEU A 351 -26.34 23.20 4.32
CA LEU A 351 -25.68 22.83 3.06
C LEU A 351 -24.94 24.01 2.40
N ASN A 352 -25.42 25.25 2.58
CA ASN A 352 -24.70 26.44 2.13
C ASN A 352 -23.37 26.64 2.87
N VAL A 353 -23.32 26.31 4.17
CA VAL A 353 -22.05 26.33 4.93
C VAL A 353 -21.11 25.23 4.44
N LEU A 354 -21.63 24.03 4.17
CA LEU A 354 -20.84 22.94 3.62
C LEU A 354 -20.32 23.25 2.21
N ARG A 355 -21.07 24.00 1.40
CA ARG A 355 -20.61 24.50 0.09
C ARG A 355 -19.41 25.44 0.23
N SER A 356 -19.25 26.14 1.34
CA SER A 356 -18.06 26.95 1.65
C SER A 356 -16.83 26.11 1.98
N MET A 357 -16.97 24.81 2.30
CA MET A 357 -15.83 23.91 2.50
C MET A 357 -15.02 23.64 1.24
N ARG A 358 -15.48 24.06 0.04
CA ARG A 358 -14.61 24.06 -1.16
C ARG A 358 -13.36 24.95 -1.00
N THR A 359 -13.36 25.90 -0.06
CA THR A 359 -12.15 26.64 0.36
C THR A 359 -11.05 25.71 0.90
N LEU A 360 -11.41 24.53 1.43
CA LEU A 360 -10.46 23.53 1.91
C LEU A 360 -9.55 22.99 0.81
N ARG A 361 -9.86 23.23 -0.48
CA ARG A 361 -8.94 22.95 -1.59
C ARG A 361 -7.60 23.68 -1.46
N PHE A 362 -7.55 24.79 -0.71
CA PHE A 362 -6.29 25.43 -0.36
C PHE A 362 -5.35 24.50 0.42
N PHE A 363 -5.88 23.56 1.21
CA PHE A 363 -5.05 22.57 1.89
C PHE A 363 -4.38 21.60 0.89
N ASN A 364 -4.97 21.34 -0.28
CA ASN A 364 -4.28 20.58 -1.33
C ASN A 364 -3.10 21.37 -1.91
N PHE A 365 -3.26 22.68 -2.12
CA PHE A 365 -2.14 23.56 -2.50
C PHE A 365 -1.02 23.55 -1.46
N LEU A 366 -1.37 23.61 -0.17
CA LEU A 366 -0.40 23.57 0.93
C LEU A 366 0.37 22.24 0.99
N LYS A 367 -0.24 21.12 0.58
CA LYS A 367 0.44 19.81 0.52
C LYS A 367 1.48 19.73 -0.59
N THR A 368 1.45 20.59 -1.59
CA THR A 368 2.46 20.57 -2.67
C THR A 368 3.82 21.05 -2.16
N PHE A 369 3.86 21.88 -1.11
CA PHE A 369 5.10 22.43 -0.57
C PHE A 369 5.66 21.59 0.56
N GLU A 370 6.80 20.94 0.32
CA GLU A 370 7.49 20.12 1.32
C GLU A 370 7.82 20.92 2.58
N SER A 371 8.23 22.18 2.43
CA SER A 371 8.47 23.10 3.55
C SER A 371 7.23 23.30 4.44
N PHE A 372 6.03 23.32 3.84
CA PHE A 372 4.78 23.43 4.60
C PHE A 372 4.43 22.11 5.30
N LYS A 373 4.69 20.95 4.68
CA LYS A 373 4.52 19.66 5.36
C LYS A 373 5.42 19.54 6.59
N MET A 374 6.68 19.97 6.47
CA MET A 374 7.61 19.98 7.61
C MET A 374 7.10 20.90 8.73
N LEU A 375 6.60 22.09 8.37
CA LEU A 375 6.01 23.02 9.33
C LEU A 375 4.78 22.42 10.03
N LEU A 376 3.86 21.83 9.25
CA LEU A 376 2.64 21.21 9.77
C LEU A 376 2.96 20.00 10.66
N ALA A 377 3.94 19.19 10.27
CA ALA A 377 4.44 18.08 11.09
C ALA A 377 5.03 18.58 12.41
N GLY A 378 5.79 19.68 12.39
CA GLY A 378 6.30 20.32 13.61
C GLY A 378 5.20 20.82 14.55
N ILE A 379 4.16 21.45 13.99
CA ILE A 379 2.98 21.90 14.76
C ILE A 379 2.18 20.71 15.31
N LEU A 380 1.94 19.69 14.50
CA LEU A 380 1.23 18.49 14.95
C LEU A 380 2.04 17.71 16.01
N GLY A 381 3.37 17.74 15.94
CA GLY A 381 4.25 17.17 16.95
C GLY A 381 4.09 17.81 18.33
N THR A 382 3.65 19.08 18.40
CA THR A 382 3.38 19.78 19.67
C THR A 382 1.90 19.76 20.06
N ALA A 383 1.04 19.07 19.31
CA ALA A 383 -0.41 19.04 19.59
C ALA A 383 -0.72 18.45 20.97
N THR A 384 0.01 17.43 21.41
CA THR A 384 -0.19 16.81 22.73
C THR A 384 0.11 17.76 23.88
N THR A 385 1.18 18.56 23.77
CA THR A 385 1.54 19.54 24.80
C THR A 385 0.55 20.70 24.80
N LEU A 386 0.13 21.16 23.62
CA LEU A 386 -0.91 22.17 23.49
C LEU A 386 -2.24 21.71 24.10
N ALA A 387 -2.65 20.46 23.86
CA ALA A 387 -3.87 19.90 24.42
C ALA A 387 -3.83 19.87 25.97
N ALA A 388 -2.69 19.50 26.56
CA ALA A 388 -2.50 19.54 28.00
C ALA A 388 -2.60 20.97 28.56
N CYS A 389 -2.01 21.96 27.88
CA CYS A 389 -2.13 23.38 28.27
C CYS A 389 -3.58 23.88 28.16
N VAL A 390 -4.29 23.55 27.08
CA VAL A 390 -5.71 23.91 26.91
C VAL A 390 -6.58 23.27 27.98
N ALA A 391 -6.34 22.00 28.35
CA ALA A 391 -7.07 21.33 29.42
C ALA A 391 -6.83 22.01 30.78
N LEU A 392 -5.59 22.42 31.08
CA LEU A 392 -5.27 23.15 32.29
C LEU A 392 -5.98 24.52 32.33
N LEU A 393 -5.92 25.28 31.24
CA LEU A 393 -6.63 26.56 31.11
C LEU A 393 -8.14 26.36 31.30
N ALA A 394 -8.74 25.38 30.65
CA ALA A 394 -10.15 25.06 30.79
C ALA A 394 -10.53 24.70 32.24
N MET A 395 -9.67 23.99 32.97
CA MET A 395 -9.90 23.66 34.39
C MET A 395 -9.84 24.90 35.29
N VAL A 396 -8.90 25.80 35.03
CA VAL A 396 -8.77 27.08 35.75
C VAL A 396 -9.96 27.99 35.46
N ASP A 397 -10.34 28.12 34.20
CA ASP A 397 -11.52 28.89 33.78
C ASP A 397 -12.80 28.31 34.40
N LEU A 398 -12.92 26.99 34.49
CA LEU A 398 -14.04 26.32 35.17
C LEU A 398 -14.08 26.65 36.67
N LEU A 399 -12.94 26.60 37.35
CA LEU A 399 -12.83 26.94 38.77
C LEU A 399 -13.27 28.38 39.03
N PHE A 400 -12.75 29.34 38.26
CA PHE A 400 -13.15 30.75 38.38
C PHE A 400 -14.60 30.98 37.97
N GLY A 401 -15.11 30.23 36.98
CA GLY A 401 -16.51 30.24 36.61
C GLY A 401 -17.43 29.81 37.76
N ILE A 402 -17.07 28.74 38.48
CA ILE A 402 -17.80 28.28 39.68
C ILE A 402 -17.74 29.34 40.78
N LEU A 403 -16.55 29.88 41.07
CA LEU A 403 -16.39 30.94 42.06
C LEU A 403 -17.20 32.19 41.71
N ALA A 404 -17.25 32.59 40.44
CA ALA A 404 -18.07 33.72 40.00
C ALA A 404 -19.57 33.46 40.19
N ILE A 405 -20.05 32.25 39.88
CA ILE A 405 -21.45 31.87 40.13
C ILE A 405 -21.76 31.90 41.63
N GLU A 406 -20.87 31.39 42.48
CA GLU A 406 -21.12 31.34 43.93
C GLU A 406 -20.98 32.71 44.62
N LEU A 407 -19.99 33.51 44.25
CA LEU A 407 -19.74 34.81 44.88
C LEU A 407 -20.65 35.92 44.34
N ILE A 408 -20.95 35.90 43.04
CA ILE A 408 -21.69 36.96 42.36
C ILE A 408 -23.13 36.50 42.08
N GLY A 409 -23.31 35.26 41.60
CA GLY A 409 -24.61 34.73 41.21
C GLY A 409 -25.55 34.46 42.39
N ASN A 410 -25.03 34.16 43.59
CA ASN A 410 -25.81 33.87 44.80
C ASN A 410 -25.91 35.05 45.79
N PHE A 411 -25.46 36.26 45.41
CA PHE A 411 -25.53 37.42 46.30
C PHE A 411 -26.98 37.96 46.38
N GLU A 412 -27.60 37.94 47.56
CA GLU A 412 -29.00 38.36 47.81
C GLU A 412 -29.33 39.81 47.36
N ALA A 413 -28.33 40.66 47.14
CA ALA A 413 -28.52 42.00 46.56
C ALA A 413 -29.03 41.96 45.09
N TRP A 414 -28.95 40.81 44.43
CA TRP A 414 -29.58 40.52 43.13
C TRP A 414 -30.89 39.72 43.30
N GLY A 415 -31.55 39.91 44.44
CA GLY A 415 -32.84 39.33 44.79
C GLY A 415 -33.80 39.38 43.61
N ASN A 416 -34.32 38.21 43.24
CA ASN A 416 -35.31 38.03 42.19
C ASN A 416 -34.94 38.64 40.82
N ALA A 417 -33.68 38.52 40.37
CA ALA A 417 -33.44 38.56 38.93
C ALA A 417 -34.33 37.48 38.28
N PRO A 418 -35.22 37.84 37.34
CA PRO A 418 -36.24 36.93 36.83
C PRO A 418 -35.57 35.68 36.27
N ARG A 419 -36.02 34.49 36.72
CA ARG A 419 -35.62 33.18 36.17
C ARG A 419 -36.25 32.97 34.77
N GLY A 420 -36.09 33.94 33.88
CA GLY A 420 -36.44 33.90 32.47
C GLY A 420 -35.20 34.16 31.62
N PRO A 421 -35.26 33.97 30.29
CA PRO A 421 -34.12 34.23 29.43
C PRO A 421 -33.70 35.70 29.58
N TRP A 422 -32.45 35.90 29.99
CA TRP A 422 -31.68 37.14 30.10
C TRP A 422 -32.39 38.45 29.69
N PRO A 423 -32.53 39.46 30.58
CA PRO A 423 -33.23 40.72 30.30
C PRO A 423 -32.59 41.62 29.23
N PHE A 424 -31.42 41.26 28.69
CA PHE A 424 -30.86 41.91 27.50
C PHE A 424 -31.66 41.63 26.21
N VAL A 425 -32.62 40.70 26.23
CA VAL A 425 -33.47 40.39 25.06
C VAL A 425 -34.82 41.13 25.07
N THR A 426 -35.29 41.66 26.21
CA THR A 426 -36.62 42.29 26.29
C THR A 426 -36.61 43.82 26.41
N SER A 427 -35.51 44.46 26.86
CA SER A 427 -35.44 45.93 26.90
C SER A 427 -35.48 46.59 25.52
N SER A 428 -35.11 45.88 24.46
CA SER A 428 -35.22 46.37 23.07
C SER A 428 -36.65 46.37 22.54
N TYR A 429 -37.56 45.58 23.13
CA TYR A 429 -38.95 45.45 22.68
C TYR A 429 -39.93 46.38 23.41
N GLN A 430 -39.64 46.81 24.64
CA GLN A 430 -40.50 47.77 25.35
C GLN A 430 -40.21 49.24 24.99
N LEU A 431 -39.01 49.58 24.54
CA LEU A 431 -38.69 50.95 24.08
C LEU A 431 -39.31 51.31 22.72
N SER A 432 -39.81 50.34 21.94
CA SER A 432 -40.50 50.59 20.67
C SER A 432 -42.02 50.73 20.79
N VAL A 433 -42.64 50.32 21.91
CA VAL A 433 -44.11 50.36 22.07
C VAL A 433 -44.60 51.64 22.74
N GLN A 434 -43.75 52.34 23.52
CA GLN A 434 -44.10 53.65 24.10
C GLN A 434 -43.86 54.86 23.18
N ARG A 435 -43.46 54.63 21.92
CA ARG A 435 -43.27 55.73 20.94
C ARG A 435 -44.41 55.84 19.92
N VAL A 436 -45.51 55.09 20.10
CA VAL A 436 -46.70 55.06 19.19
C VAL A 436 -48.03 55.22 19.95
N GLN A 437 -48.02 55.83 21.14
CA GLN A 437 -49.20 56.46 21.75
C GLN A 437 -48.78 57.84 22.25
#